data_AF-A0A356BZ75-F1
#
_entry.id   AF-A0A356BZ75-F1
#
_cell.length_a   1.000
_cell.length_b   1.000
_cell.length_c   1.000
_cell.angle_alpha   90.00
_cell.angle_beta   90.00
_cell.angle_gamma   90.00
#
_symmetry.space_group_name_H-M   'P 1'
#
loop_
_entity.id
_entity.type
_entity.pdbx_description
1 polymer ?
#
loop_
_entity_poly.entity_id
_entity_poly.type
_entity_poly.pdbx_seq_one_letter_code
_entity_poly.pdbx_strand_id
1 'polypeptide(L)'
;LNFLGAPLLNVVFPYFGKEVLLLEAQQYGTIQAMLPVGFLIGTVLVGYLTKKFRKESLLTSGITMQGLVVGLVGFFAIPSVYGNAGLVNTLVALSSSLLLIGVLNTLVNVPFQVMLQETVPDGYRGRVYGLLDSIGQMLVPLSMALSGVLVDSLSAASLFMFSGLITAAFGLRMASSAKIKLLYAEQEAA
;
A
#
# COMPACT_ATOMS: atom_id res chain seq x y z
N LEU A 1 2.35 5.55 -5.42
CA LEU A 1 1.84 4.82 -4.23
C LEU A 1 0.72 5.60 -3.55
N ASN A 2 0.99 6.77 -2.94
CA ASN A 2 -0.06 7.55 -2.23
C ASN A 2 -1.27 7.89 -3.11
N PHE A 3 -1.07 8.34 -4.35
CA PHE A 3 -2.17 8.63 -5.29
C PHE A 3 -3.12 7.43 -5.55
N LEU A 4 -2.60 6.20 -5.55
CA LEU A 4 -3.43 5.00 -5.77
C LEU A 4 -3.95 4.41 -4.46
N GLY A 5 -3.16 4.47 -3.37
CA GLY A 5 -3.51 3.83 -2.09
C GLY A 5 -4.45 4.66 -1.22
N ALA A 6 -4.27 5.99 -1.17
CA ALA A 6 -5.08 6.88 -0.34
C ALA A 6 -6.59 6.81 -0.65
N PRO A 7 -7.05 6.90 -1.92
CA PRO A 7 -8.48 6.82 -2.22
C PRO A 7 -9.06 5.45 -1.92
N LEU A 8 -8.29 4.37 -2.15
CA LEU A 8 -8.75 3.02 -1.86
C LEU A 8 -9.02 2.83 -0.37
N LEU A 9 -8.11 3.28 0.50
CA LEU A 9 -8.25 3.09 1.95
C LEU A 9 -9.24 4.06 2.59
N ASN A 10 -9.37 5.28 2.07
CA ASN A 10 -10.20 6.33 2.70
C ASN A 10 -11.57 6.53 2.05
N VAL A 11 -11.82 6.00 0.86
CA VAL A 11 -13.10 6.15 0.15
C VAL A 11 -13.68 4.80 -0.24
N VAL A 12 -12.97 4.03 -1.06
CA VAL A 12 -13.50 2.79 -1.64
C VAL A 12 -13.69 1.70 -0.58
N PHE A 13 -12.74 1.56 0.35
CA PHE A 13 -12.81 0.57 1.43
C PHE A 13 -13.92 0.85 2.45
N PRO A 14 -14.11 2.09 2.96
CA PRO A 14 -15.28 2.44 3.77
C PRO A 14 -16.60 2.20 3.04
N TYR A 15 -16.72 2.63 1.78
CA TYR A 15 -17.91 2.40 0.97
C TYR A 15 -18.23 0.90 0.86
N PHE A 16 -17.22 0.09 0.53
CA PHE A 16 -17.39 -1.36 0.44
C PHE A 16 -17.77 -2.00 1.79
N GLY A 17 -17.12 -1.60 2.88
CA GLY A 17 -17.41 -2.18 4.20
C GLY A 17 -18.75 -1.76 4.79
N LYS A 18 -19.15 -0.49 4.65
CA LYS A 18 -20.32 0.08 5.32
C LYS A 18 -21.57 0.12 4.45
N GLU A 19 -21.45 0.46 3.17
CA GLU A 19 -22.60 0.60 2.26
C GLU A 19 -22.91 -0.71 1.52
N VAL A 20 -21.88 -1.48 1.13
CA VAL A 20 -22.07 -2.73 0.38
C VAL A 20 -22.24 -3.93 1.31
N LEU A 21 -21.30 -4.13 2.24
CA LEU A 21 -21.33 -5.27 3.17
C LEU A 21 -22.20 -5.03 4.41
N LEU A 22 -22.68 -3.79 4.62
CA LEU A 22 -23.51 -3.40 5.76
C LEU A 22 -22.91 -3.80 7.12
N LEU A 23 -21.57 -3.74 7.24
CA LEU A 23 -20.88 -4.19 8.45
C LEU A 23 -21.22 -3.30 9.65
N GLU A 24 -21.33 -3.92 10.81
CA GLU A 24 -21.45 -3.20 12.07
C GLU A 24 -20.18 -2.38 12.34
N ALA A 25 -20.32 -1.28 13.09
CA ALA A 25 -19.18 -0.41 13.42
C ALA A 25 -18.04 -1.16 14.12
N GLN A 26 -18.37 -2.15 14.96
CA GLN A 26 -17.39 -2.99 15.64
C GLN A 26 -16.60 -3.87 14.67
N GLN A 27 -17.27 -4.51 13.71
CA GLN A 27 -16.63 -5.37 12.72
C GLN A 27 -15.71 -4.55 11.80
N TYR A 28 -16.22 -3.42 11.30
CA TYR A 28 -15.46 -2.52 10.46
C TYR A 28 -14.25 -1.92 11.19
N GLY A 29 -14.43 -1.50 12.45
CA GLY A 29 -13.35 -1.00 13.29
C GLY A 29 -12.26 -2.05 13.55
N THR A 30 -12.66 -3.31 13.77
CA THR A 30 -11.72 -4.43 13.94
C THR A 30 -10.87 -4.66 12.69
N ILE A 31 -11.51 -4.63 11.51
CA ILE A 31 -10.80 -4.74 10.23
C ILE A 31 -9.80 -3.58 10.07
N GLN A 32 -10.22 -2.34 10.28
CA GLN A 32 -9.33 -1.18 10.16
C GLN A 32 -8.14 -1.24 11.14
N ALA A 33 -8.35 -1.72 12.36
CA ALA A 33 -7.31 -1.85 13.37
C ALA A 33 -6.19 -2.83 12.97
N MET A 34 -6.44 -3.75 12.03
CA MET A 34 -5.39 -4.64 11.53
C MET A 34 -4.30 -3.93 10.76
N LEU A 35 -4.59 -2.76 10.15
CA LEU A 35 -3.60 -1.97 9.43
C LEU A 35 -2.48 -1.46 10.36
N PRO A 36 -2.76 -0.73 11.47
CA PRO A 36 -1.72 -0.33 12.41
C PRO A 36 -1.05 -1.51 13.13
N VAL A 37 -1.77 -2.61 13.37
CA VAL A 37 -1.14 -3.86 13.87
C VAL A 37 -0.10 -4.36 12.86
N GLY A 38 -0.42 -4.34 11.57
CA GLY A 38 0.52 -4.64 10.49
C GLY A 38 1.73 -3.71 10.49
N PHE A 39 1.54 -2.40 10.73
CA PHE A 39 2.66 -1.47 10.84
C PHE A 39 3.61 -1.83 11.97
N LEU A 40 3.08 -2.18 13.16
CA LEU A 40 3.90 -2.59 14.31
C LEU A 40 4.72 -3.85 13.99
N ILE A 41 4.07 -4.87 13.43
CA ILE A 41 4.75 -6.11 13.01
C ILE A 41 5.82 -5.79 11.95
N GLY A 42 5.48 -4.98 10.96
CA GLY A 42 6.41 -4.54 9.90
C GLY A 42 7.64 -3.83 10.45
N THR A 43 7.47 -2.97 11.47
CA THR A 43 8.59 -2.24 12.10
C THR A 43 9.56 -3.18 12.82
N VAL A 44 9.06 -4.24 13.46
CA VAL A 44 9.93 -5.25 14.07
C VAL A 44 10.64 -6.07 13.00
N LEU A 45 9.94 -6.46 11.93
CA LEU A 45 10.49 -7.28 10.86
C LEU A 45 11.52 -6.55 10.01
N VAL A 46 11.38 -5.23 9.81
CA VAL A 46 12.25 -4.48 8.89
C VAL A 46 13.71 -4.49 9.35
N GLY A 47 13.97 -4.44 10.67
CA GLY A 47 15.33 -4.48 11.21
C GLY A 47 16.08 -5.78 10.92
N TYR A 48 15.36 -6.91 10.83
CA TYR A 48 15.92 -8.19 10.41
C TYR A 48 16.02 -8.29 8.88
N LEU A 49 14.96 -7.92 8.17
CA LEU A 49 14.88 -8.08 6.72
C LEU A 49 15.86 -7.18 5.97
N THR A 50 16.08 -5.95 6.42
CA THR A 50 17.06 -5.02 5.83
C THR A 50 18.51 -5.44 5.98
N LYS A 51 18.82 -6.32 6.95
CA LYS A 51 20.14 -6.94 7.10
C LYS A 51 20.33 -8.15 6.19
N LYS A 52 19.24 -8.88 5.92
CA LYS A 52 19.25 -10.11 5.14
C LYS A 52 19.10 -9.88 3.63
N PHE A 53 18.38 -8.85 3.24
CA PHE A 53 18.05 -8.54 1.85
C PHE A 53 18.46 -7.10 1.51
N ARG A 54 18.84 -6.89 0.24
CA ARG A 54 19.17 -5.55 -0.26
C ARG A 54 17.95 -4.64 -0.21
N LYS A 55 18.15 -3.37 0.18
CA LYS A 55 17.11 -2.34 0.30
C LYS A 55 16.27 -2.21 -0.98
N GLU A 56 16.93 -2.26 -2.14
CA GLU A 56 16.32 -2.27 -3.48
C GLU A 56 15.33 -3.43 -3.69
N SER A 57 15.75 -4.65 -3.30
CA SER A 57 14.94 -5.85 -3.45
C SER A 57 13.72 -5.81 -2.52
N LEU A 58 13.90 -5.33 -1.28
CA LEU A 58 12.80 -5.12 -0.33
C LEU A 58 11.79 -4.08 -0.84
N LEU A 59 12.27 -2.96 -1.38
CA LEU A 59 11.42 -1.92 -1.94
C LEU A 59 10.57 -2.45 -3.11
N THR A 60 11.23 -3.07 -4.09
CA THR A 60 10.57 -3.53 -5.32
C THR A 60 9.62 -4.69 -5.05
N SER A 61 10.04 -5.69 -4.27
CA SER A 61 9.18 -6.80 -3.88
C SER A 61 8.01 -6.35 -2.99
N GLY A 62 8.26 -5.41 -2.06
CA GLY A 62 7.22 -4.87 -1.18
C GLY A 62 6.13 -4.14 -1.95
N ILE A 63 6.50 -3.30 -2.93
CA ILE A 63 5.54 -2.60 -3.82
C ILE A 63 4.75 -3.59 -4.66
N THR A 64 5.41 -4.59 -5.26
CA THR A 64 4.73 -5.62 -6.06
C THR A 64 3.75 -6.40 -5.22
N MET A 65 4.17 -6.91 -4.05
CA MET A 65 3.32 -7.67 -3.14
C MET A 65 2.16 -6.82 -2.62
N GLN A 66 2.37 -5.54 -2.34
CA GLN A 66 1.29 -4.64 -1.93
C GLN A 66 0.23 -4.50 -3.03
N GLY A 67 0.67 -4.33 -4.29
CA GLY A 67 -0.25 -4.31 -5.44
C GLY A 67 -1.04 -5.62 -5.59
N LEU A 68 -0.39 -6.77 -5.40
CA LEU A 68 -1.07 -8.07 -5.44
C LEU A 68 -2.10 -8.22 -4.32
N VAL A 69 -1.77 -7.84 -3.08
CA VAL A 69 -2.72 -7.89 -1.95
C VAL A 69 -3.91 -6.96 -2.19
N VAL A 70 -3.68 -5.76 -2.73
CA VAL A 70 -4.77 -4.85 -3.12
C VAL A 70 -5.64 -5.47 -4.22
N GLY A 71 -5.04 -6.14 -5.21
CA GLY A 71 -5.78 -6.90 -6.22
C GLY A 71 -6.61 -8.04 -5.63
N LEU A 72 -6.08 -8.75 -4.62
CA LEU A 72 -6.81 -9.79 -3.88
C LEU A 72 -8.00 -9.23 -3.11
N VAL A 73 -7.88 -8.05 -2.49
CA VAL A 73 -9.03 -7.35 -1.89
C VAL A 73 -10.10 -7.08 -2.95
N GLY A 74 -9.68 -6.67 -4.16
CA GLY A 74 -10.60 -6.49 -5.29
C GLY A 74 -11.31 -7.77 -5.72
N PHE A 75 -10.62 -8.91 -5.69
CA PHE A 75 -11.24 -10.22 -5.93
C PHE A 75 -12.29 -10.57 -4.85
N PHE A 76 -11.99 -10.36 -3.57
CA PHE A 76 -12.96 -10.56 -2.49
C PHE A 76 -14.13 -9.58 -2.53
N ALA A 77 -13.95 -8.40 -3.15
CA ALA A 77 -15.00 -7.41 -3.33
C ALA A 77 -15.98 -7.73 -4.48
N ILE A 78 -15.77 -8.82 -5.23
CA ILE A 78 -16.69 -9.25 -6.29
C ILE A 78 -17.99 -9.80 -5.66
N PRO A 79 -19.19 -9.37 -6.12
CA PRO A 79 -20.48 -9.83 -5.61
C PRO A 79 -20.66 -11.35 -5.50
N SER A 80 -20.22 -12.08 -6.52
CA SER A 80 -20.28 -13.54 -6.53
C SER A 80 -19.34 -14.21 -5.52
N VAL A 81 -18.28 -13.53 -5.09
CA VAL A 81 -17.28 -14.07 -4.16
C VAL A 81 -17.71 -13.85 -2.72
N TYR A 82 -18.00 -12.62 -2.31
CA TYR A 82 -18.42 -12.35 -0.93
C TYR A 82 -19.81 -12.93 -0.61
N GLY A 83 -20.69 -13.02 -1.61
CA GLY A 83 -22.02 -13.62 -1.45
C GLY A 83 -21.98 -15.12 -1.14
N ASN A 84 -20.95 -15.84 -1.62
CA ASN A 84 -20.80 -17.28 -1.38
C ASN A 84 -19.84 -17.61 -0.23
N ALA A 85 -18.87 -16.74 0.07
CA ALA A 85 -17.85 -17.02 1.08
C ALA A 85 -18.39 -17.01 2.53
N GLY A 86 -19.51 -16.33 2.78
CA GLY A 86 -20.04 -16.09 4.12
C GLY A 86 -19.33 -14.93 4.83
N LEU A 87 -20.05 -14.27 5.75
CA LEU A 87 -19.61 -13.02 6.39
C LEU A 87 -18.27 -13.18 7.14
N VAL A 88 -18.10 -14.27 7.89
CA VAL A 88 -16.87 -14.52 8.67
C VAL A 88 -15.63 -14.65 7.78
N ASN A 89 -15.74 -15.38 6.67
CA ASN A 89 -14.61 -15.57 5.76
C ASN A 89 -14.23 -14.25 5.06
N THR A 90 -15.22 -13.45 4.68
CA THR A 90 -15.00 -12.11 4.12
C THR A 90 -14.31 -11.20 5.15
N LEU A 91 -14.74 -11.21 6.41
CA LEU A 91 -14.10 -10.44 7.47
C LEU A 91 -12.64 -10.84 7.69
N VAL A 92 -12.34 -12.15 7.74
CA VAL A 92 -10.98 -12.67 7.90
C VAL A 92 -10.11 -12.30 6.69
N ALA A 93 -10.64 -12.43 5.47
CA ALA A 93 -9.94 -12.06 4.25
C ALA A 93 -9.58 -10.56 4.21
N LEU A 94 -10.52 -9.68 4.53
CA LEU A 94 -10.27 -8.23 4.58
C LEU A 94 -9.28 -7.85 5.70
N SER A 95 -9.45 -8.44 6.89
CA SER A 95 -8.57 -8.22 8.04
C SER A 95 -7.13 -8.64 7.76
N SER A 96 -6.94 -9.86 7.23
CA SER A 96 -5.62 -10.37 6.86
C SER A 96 -4.96 -9.53 5.76
N SER A 97 -5.76 -9.04 4.80
CA SER A 97 -5.27 -8.20 3.71
C SER A 97 -4.80 -6.83 4.21
N LEU A 98 -5.55 -6.18 5.11
CA LEU A 98 -5.10 -4.92 5.73
C LEU A 98 -3.88 -5.10 6.62
N LEU A 99 -3.79 -6.20 7.36
CA LEU A 99 -2.59 -6.54 8.14
C LEU A 99 -1.37 -6.65 7.21
N LEU A 100 -1.49 -7.41 6.13
CA LEU A 100 -0.41 -7.59 5.15
C LEU A 100 -0.04 -6.27 4.46
N ILE A 101 -1.03 -5.45 4.07
CA ILE A 101 -0.78 -4.12 3.52
C ILE A 101 0.01 -3.28 4.52
N GLY A 102 -0.33 -3.33 5.81
CA GLY A 102 0.41 -2.64 6.88
C GLY A 102 1.87 -3.09 6.96
N VAL A 103 2.11 -4.40 7.04
CA VAL A 103 3.47 -4.96 7.08
C VAL A 103 4.28 -4.53 5.85
N LEU A 104 3.73 -4.72 4.66
CA LEU A 104 4.39 -4.38 3.39
C LEU A 104 4.65 -2.88 3.26
N ASN A 105 3.73 -2.04 3.73
CA ASN A 105 3.90 -0.60 3.71
C ASN A 105 5.10 -0.17 4.55
N THR A 106 5.28 -0.70 5.76
CA THR A 106 6.46 -0.42 6.58
C THR A 106 7.74 -0.93 5.93
N LEU A 107 7.71 -2.13 5.34
CA LEU A 107 8.87 -2.72 4.63
C LEU A 107 9.30 -1.92 3.40
N VAL A 108 8.39 -1.17 2.78
CA VAL A 108 8.71 -0.27 1.67
C VAL A 108 9.17 1.10 2.19
N ASN A 109 8.41 1.69 3.11
CA ASN A 109 8.65 3.07 3.56
C ASN A 109 9.94 3.21 4.39
N VAL A 110 10.26 2.26 5.26
CA VAL A 110 11.45 2.38 6.12
C VAL A 110 12.75 2.34 5.30
N PRO A 111 13.02 1.33 4.44
CA PRO A 111 14.23 1.32 3.63
C PRO A 111 14.31 2.50 2.65
N PHE A 112 13.16 2.94 2.12
CA PHE A 112 13.10 4.12 1.26
C PHE A 112 13.52 5.39 2.00
N GLN A 113 13.02 5.59 3.22
CA GLN A 113 13.40 6.73 4.05
C GLN A 113 14.88 6.66 4.46
N VAL A 114 15.38 5.49 4.85
CA VAL A 114 16.81 5.30 5.16
C VAL A 114 17.68 5.64 3.95
N MET A 115 17.32 5.17 2.75
CA MET A 115 18.03 5.49 1.51
C MET A 115 18.05 7.00 1.24
N LEU A 116 16.94 7.71 1.46
CA LEU A 116 16.90 9.17 1.31
C LEU A 116 17.78 9.88 2.34
N GLN A 117 17.82 9.40 3.60
CA GLN A 117 18.70 9.97 4.63
C GLN A 117 20.17 9.80 4.27
N GLU A 118 20.55 8.63 3.76
CA GLU A 118 21.93 8.33 3.36
C GLU A 118 22.35 9.12 2.09
N THR A 119 21.42 9.36 1.16
CA THR A 119 21.72 10.09 -0.09
C THR A 119 21.79 11.60 0.09
N VAL A 120 20.88 12.15 0.90
CA VAL A 120 20.68 13.59 0.97
C VAL A 120 21.61 14.21 2.01
N PRO A 121 22.45 15.20 1.63
CA PRO A 121 23.31 15.89 2.58
C PRO A 121 22.51 16.56 3.70
N ASP A 122 23.07 16.57 4.92
CA ASP A 122 22.37 17.00 6.14
C ASP A 122 21.66 18.36 5.99
N GLY A 123 22.34 19.35 5.39
CA GLY A 123 21.80 20.70 5.19
C GLY A 123 20.63 20.80 4.21
N TYR A 124 20.38 19.76 3.40
CA TYR A 124 19.30 19.72 2.41
C TYR A 124 18.18 18.75 2.76
N ARG A 125 18.33 17.92 3.81
CA ARG A 125 17.33 16.91 4.20
C ARG A 125 15.94 17.52 4.38
N GLY A 126 15.82 18.58 5.20
CA GLY A 126 14.53 19.23 5.43
C GLY A 126 13.85 19.75 4.15
N ARG A 127 14.63 20.21 3.17
CA ARG A 127 14.11 20.68 1.87
C ARG A 127 13.65 19.52 1.00
N VAL A 128 14.45 18.45 0.91
CA VAL A 128 14.10 17.28 0.10
C VAL A 128 12.89 16.55 0.68
N TYR A 129 12.86 16.33 1.99
CA TYR A 129 11.71 15.75 2.67
C TYR A 129 10.47 16.62 2.53
N GLY A 130 10.58 17.92 2.75
CA GLY A 130 9.47 18.85 2.58
C GLY A 130 8.88 18.83 1.17
N LEU A 131 9.74 18.80 0.14
CA LEU A 131 9.28 18.72 -1.26
C LEU A 131 8.61 17.38 -1.56
N LEU A 132 9.22 16.26 -1.18
CA LEU A 132 8.66 14.92 -1.42
C LEU A 132 7.32 14.74 -0.71
N ASP A 133 7.22 15.18 0.54
CA ASP A 133 5.99 15.10 1.33
C ASP A 133 4.91 16.02 0.76
N SER A 134 5.26 17.26 0.40
CA SER A 134 4.32 18.22 -0.20
C SER A 134 3.72 17.69 -1.50
N ILE A 135 4.55 17.12 -2.39
CA ILE A 135 4.06 16.51 -3.64
C ILE A 135 3.16 15.31 -3.34
N GLY A 136 3.57 14.45 -2.39
CA GLY A 136 2.79 13.29 -1.98
C GLY A 136 1.42 13.67 -1.43
N GLN A 137 1.38 14.66 -0.54
CA GLN A 137 0.17 15.14 0.15
C GLN A 137 -0.75 15.92 -0.79
N MET A 138 -0.21 16.70 -1.73
CA MET A 138 -1.01 17.43 -2.73
C MET A 138 -1.78 16.48 -3.66
N LEU A 139 -1.21 15.31 -3.94
CA LEU A 139 -1.84 14.28 -4.77
C LEU A 139 -2.99 13.55 -4.06
N VAL A 140 -3.03 13.54 -2.72
CA VAL A 140 -4.06 12.85 -1.93
C VAL A 140 -5.46 13.44 -2.17
N PRO A 141 -5.75 14.73 -1.93
CA PRO A 141 -7.09 15.28 -2.12
C PRO A 141 -7.57 15.15 -3.56
N LEU A 142 -6.65 15.32 -4.54
CA LEU A 142 -6.97 15.11 -5.95
C LEU A 142 -7.38 13.66 -6.24
N SER A 143 -6.64 12.69 -5.71
CA SER A 143 -6.96 11.27 -5.87
C SER A 143 -8.28 10.89 -5.19
N MET A 144 -8.58 11.47 -4.02
CA MET A 144 -9.82 11.23 -3.29
C MET A 144 -11.03 11.81 -4.04
N ALA A 145 -10.91 13.03 -4.58
CA ALA A 145 -11.96 13.66 -5.39
C ALA A 145 -12.30 12.83 -6.63
N LEU A 146 -11.27 12.35 -7.36
CA LEU A 146 -11.46 11.46 -8.50
C LEU A 146 -12.13 10.14 -8.07
N SER A 147 -11.65 9.53 -6.99
CA SER A 147 -12.20 8.26 -6.52
C SER A 147 -13.65 8.33 -6.08
N GLY A 148 -14.12 9.46 -5.57
CA GLY A 148 -15.54 9.65 -5.23
C GLY A 148 -16.43 9.49 -6.45
N VAL A 149 -16.11 10.19 -7.54
CA VAL A 149 -16.85 10.09 -8.82
C VAL A 149 -16.72 8.70 -9.43
N LEU A 150 -15.55 8.07 -9.30
CA LEU A 150 -15.31 6.73 -9.81
C LEU A 150 -16.09 5.65 -9.04
N VAL A 151 -16.34 5.82 -7.74
CA VAL A 151 -17.15 4.88 -6.94
C VAL A 151 -18.61 4.83 -7.38
N ASP A 152 -19.15 5.94 -7.86
CA ASP A 152 -20.54 6.00 -8.35
C ASP A 152 -20.71 5.31 -9.71
N SER A 153 -19.64 5.22 -10.50
CA SER A 153 -19.66 4.70 -11.87
C SER A 153 -19.07 3.29 -12.01
N LEU A 154 -18.17 2.89 -11.11
CA LEU A 154 -17.45 1.63 -11.13
C LEU A 154 -17.64 0.86 -9.83
N SER A 155 -17.67 -0.48 -9.92
CA SER A 155 -17.75 -1.32 -8.73
C SER A 155 -16.47 -1.22 -7.89
N ALA A 156 -16.61 -1.30 -6.56
CA ALA A 156 -15.47 -1.30 -5.64
C ALA A 156 -14.42 -2.36 -6.01
N ALA A 157 -14.88 -3.55 -6.44
CA ALA A 157 -14.04 -4.64 -6.93
C ALA A 157 -13.12 -4.21 -8.08
N SER A 158 -13.69 -3.53 -9.08
CA SER A 158 -12.93 -3.05 -10.24
C SER A 158 -11.88 -2.03 -9.83
N LEU A 159 -12.21 -1.09 -8.94
CA LEU A 159 -11.27 -0.08 -8.46
C LEU A 159 -10.08 -0.70 -7.73
N PHE A 160 -10.33 -1.63 -6.80
CA PHE A 160 -9.26 -2.37 -6.13
C PHE A 160 -8.41 -3.18 -7.10
N MET A 161 -9.04 -3.90 -8.05
CA MET A 161 -8.31 -4.71 -9.03
C MET A 161 -7.44 -3.86 -9.95
N PHE A 162 -7.98 -2.79 -10.55
CA PHE A 162 -7.22 -1.91 -11.44
C PHE A 162 -6.05 -1.24 -10.71
N SER A 163 -6.30 -0.65 -9.54
CA SER A 163 -5.24 0.00 -8.76
C SER A 163 -4.20 -0.99 -8.25
N GLY A 164 -4.61 -2.20 -7.86
CA GLY A 164 -3.72 -3.28 -7.44
C GLY A 164 -2.81 -3.75 -8.58
N LEU A 165 -3.39 -4.01 -9.76
CA LEU A 165 -2.65 -4.42 -10.96
C LEU A 165 -1.66 -3.35 -11.42
N ILE A 166 -2.07 -2.07 -11.44
CA ILE A 166 -1.18 -0.95 -11.79
C ILE A 166 -0.01 -0.87 -10.79
N THR A 167 -0.29 -1.00 -9.50
CA THR A 167 0.74 -0.96 -8.45
C THR A 167 1.70 -2.15 -8.56
N ALA A 168 1.18 -3.35 -8.82
CA ALA A 168 1.99 -4.55 -9.00
C ALA A 168 2.88 -4.44 -10.25
N ALA A 169 2.32 -3.97 -11.37
CA ALA A 169 3.06 -3.73 -12.61
C ALA A 169 4.14 -2.67 -12.43
N PHE A 170 3.86 -1.61 -11.67
CA PHE A 170 4.85 -0.59 -11.33
C PHE A 170 6.00 -1.17 -10.51
N GLY A 171 5.72 -1.98 -9.48
CA GLY A 171 6.75 -2.67 -8.70
C GLY A 171 7.60 -3.62 -9.55
N LEU A 172 6.98 -4.39 -10.44
CA LEU A 172 7.68 -5.31 -11.35
C LEU A 172 8.59 -4.55 -12.33
N ARG A 173 8.11 -3.43 -12.88
CA ARG A 173 8.91 -2.57 -13.76
C ARG A 173 10.07 -1.92 -13.01
N MET A 174 9.90 -1.57 -11.74
CA MET A 174 11.00 -1.10 -10.91
C MET A 174 12.03 -2.21 -10.68
N ALA A 175 11.60 -3.44 -10.40
CA ALA A 175 12.48 -4.59 -10.21
C ALA A 175 13.33 -4.93 -11.45
N SER A 176 12.79 -4.69 -12.65
CA SER A 176 13.49 -4.91 -13.92
C SER A 176 14.38 -3.72 -14.35
N SER A 177 14.27 -2.57 -13.68
CA SER A 177 15.04 -1.37 -14.03
C SER A 177 16.47 -1.42 -13.51
N ALA A 178 17.44 -1.53 -14.43
CA ALA A 178 18.86 -1.48 -14.09
C ALA A 178 19.29 -0.18 -13.40
N LYS A 179 18.60 0.95 -13.66
CA LYS A 179 18.90 2.23 -13.02
C LYS A 179 18.67 2.20 -11.51
N ILE A 180 17.65 1.47 -11.05
CA ILE A 180 17.35 1.35 -9.61
C ILE A 180 18.42 0.48 -8.96
N LYS A 181 18.81 -0.62 -9.61
CA LYS A 181 19.95 -1.46 -9.16
C LYS A 181 21.24 -0.67 -9.04
N LEU A 182 21.55 0.17 -10.03
CA LEU A 182 22.74 1.01 -10.04
C LEU A 182 22.72 2.06 -8.92
N LEU A 183 21.59 2.74 -8.71
CA LEU A 183 21.43 3.74 -7.65
C LEU A 183 21.73 3.15 -6.26
N TYR A 184 21.21 1.95 -5.98
CA TYR A 184 21.48 1.29 -4.70
C TYR A 184 22.88 0.65 -4.65
N ALA A 185 23.47 0.25 -5.78
CA ALA A 185 24.82 -0.30 -5.83
C ALA A 185 25.90 0.77 -5.62
N GLU A 186 25.72 1.97 -6.16
CA GLU A 186 26.62 3.11 -5.90
C GLU A 186 26.62 3.51 -4.42
N GLN A 187 25.49 3.34 -3.71
CA GLN A 187 25.39 3.60 -2.28
C GLN A 187 26.06 2.53 -1.41
N GLU A 188 25.94 1.25 -1.75
CA GLU A 188 26.63 0.19 -0.99
C GLU A 188 28.17 0.29 -1.13
N ALA A 189 28.66 0.98 -2.15
CA ALA A 189 30.08 1.16 -2.44
C ALA A 189 30.70 2.47 -1.91
N ALA A 190 29.88 3.44 -1.49
CA ALA A 190 30.29 4.76 -0.99
C ALA A 190 30.30 4.82 0.54
#